data_AF-A0AAD5CGD5-F1
#
_entry.id   AF-A0AAD5CGD5-F1
#
_cell.length_a   1.000
_cell.length_b   1.000
_cell.length_c   1.000
_cell.angle_alpha   90.00
_cell.angle_beta   90.00
_cell.angle_gamma   90.00
#
_symmetry.space_group_name_H-M   'P 1'
#
loop_
_entity.id
_entity.type
_entity.pdbx_description
1 polymer ?
#
loop_
_entity_poly.entity_id
_entity_poly.type
_entity_poly.pdbx_seq_one_letter_code
_entity_poly.pdbx_strand_id
1 'polypeptide(L)'
;MGNTSSMLTQYDIEEVEEHCNNTFSQQEIVSLYQRFCQLDRNSGGFISADEFLSVPEFAVNPLSQRLFRMVDGLNFKEFVAFLSAFSSRATLQHKVEFIFKVYDFDGNGKVAFSDLLDVLRDLTGQFISEQQRELVLTHVLEEAGYKKDSLLVLSDFMKILGNTGLKMEVEVPVD
;
A
#
# COMPACT_ATOMS: atom_id res chain seq x y z
N MET A 1 21.55 -0.96 29.76
CA MET A 1 22.32 -2.17 29.38
C MET A 1 21.31 -3.11 28.74
N GLY A 2 21.39 -3.52 27.47
CA GLY A 2 22.30 -3.19 26.38
C GLY A 2 21.50 -2.81 25.13
N ASN A 3 22.02 -1.85 24.37
CA ASN A 3 21.49 -1.45 23.08
C ASN A 3 22.22 -2.28 22.02
N THR A 4 21.72 -3.47 21.71
CA THR A 4 22.14 -4.16 20.48
C THR A 4 21.42 -3.48 19.33
N SER A 5 21.93 -2.31 18.93
CA SER A 5 21.60 -1.73 17.64
C SER A 5 22.14 -2.71 16.59
N SER A 6 21.28 -3.58 16.10
CA SER A 6 21.55 -4.41 14.93
C SER A 6 21.83 -3.45 13.78
N MET A 7 23.09 -3.15 13.51
CA MET A 7 23.43 -2.37 12.32
C MET A 7 23.11 -3.23 11.11
N LEU A 8 22.33 -2.69 10.17
CA LEU A 8 22.19 -3.28 8.83
C LEU A 8 23.58 -3.52 8.26
N THR A 9 23.83 -4.74 7.80
CA THR A 9 25.06 -5.02 7.07
C THR A 9 24.92 -4.54 5.63
N GLN A 10 26.06 -4.38 4.95
CA GLN A 10 26.05 -4.05 3.53
C GLN A 10 25.28 -5.10 2.70
N TYR A 11 25.35 -6.36 3.09
CA TYR A 11 24.62 -7.46 2.45
C TYR A 11 23.11 -7.29 2.57
N ASP A 12 22.62 -6.92 3.77
CA ASP A 12 21.18 -6.70 3.98
C ASP A 12 20.65 -5.53 3.14
N ILE A 13 21.46 -4.48 2.99
CA ILE A 13 21.12 -3.31 2.17
C ILE A 13 21.02 -3.70 0.70
N GLU A 14 22.01 -4.43 0.18
CA GLU A 14 22.03 -4.90 -1.21
C GLU A 14 20.86 -5.86 -1.50
N GLU A 15 20.53 -6.75 -0.57
CA GLU A 15 19.40 -7.66 -0.70
C GLU A 15 18.06 -6.91 -0.77
N VAL A 16 17.88 -5.88 0.07
CA VAL A 16 16.67 -5.04 0.07
C VAL A 16 16.60 -4.18 -1.19
N GLU A 17 17.74 -3.65 -1.64
CA GLU A 17 17.86 -2.85 -2.86
C GLU A 17 17.46 -3.68 -4.10
N GLU A 18 17.96 -4.91 -4.22
CA GLU A 18 17.57 -5.84 -5.28
C GLU A 18 16.08 -6.21 -5.19
N HIS A 19 15.59 -6.53 -3.99
CA HIS A 19 14.20 -6.91 -3.78
C HIS A 19 13.20 -5.80 -4.14
N CYS A 20 13.59 -4.55 -3.92
CA CYS A 20 12.75 -3.38 -4.22
C CYS A 20 13.04 -2.78 -5.60
N ASN A 21 13.67 -3.53 -6.52
CA ASN A 21 14.01 -3.08 -7.87
C ASN A 21 14.79 -1.75 -7.92
N ASN A 22 15.67 -1.51 -6.95
CA ASN A 22 16.44 -0.26 -6.81
C ASN A 22 15.54 0.99 -6.76
N THR A 23 14.35 0.90 -6.16
CA THR A 23 13.44 2.05 -5.96
C THR A 23 13.90 3.00 -4.86
N PHE A 24 14.81 2.55 -4.00
CA PHE A 24 15.43 3.31 -2.93
C PHE A 24 16.95 3.22 -3.04
N SER A 25 17.63 4.30 -2.68
CA SER A 25 19.08 4.35 -2.48
C SER A 25 19.47 3.75 -1.13
N GLN A 26 20.75 3.41 -0.98
CA GLN A 26 21.28 2.86 0.27
C GLN A 26 21.06 3.81 1.47
N GLN A 27 21.16 5.13 1.27
CA GLN A 27 20.88 6.12 2.31
C GLN A 27 19.40 6.13 2.72
N GLU A 28 18.49 6.02 1.76
CA GLU A 28 17.06 5.89 2.03
C GLU A 28 16.74 4.59 2.76
N ILE A 29 17.35 3.46 2.37
CA ILE A 29 17.17 2.16 3.04
C ILE A 29 17.62 2.24 4.50
N VAL A 30 18.76 2.87 4.78
CA VAL A 30 19.23 3.08 6.17
C VAL A 30 18.27 3.97 6.95
N SER A 31 17.73 5.03 6.34
CA SER A 31 16.75 5.92 6.99
C SER A 31 15.43 5.20 7.26
N LEU A 32 14.96 4.37 6.32
CA LEU A 32 13.79 3.52 6.49
C LEU A 32 13.99 2.48 7.59
N TYR A 33 15.20 1.95 7.75
CA TYR A 33 15.53 1.03 8.85
C TYR A 33 15.48 1.70 10.21
N GLN A 34 16.04 2.91 10.32
CA GLN A 34 15.92 3.69 11.55
C GLN A 34 14.45 3.95 11.89
N ARG A 35 13.62 4.23 10.89
CA ARG A 35 12.18 4.41 11.09
C ARG A 35 11.48 3.10 11.45
N PHE A 36 11.86 1.98 10.85
CA PHE A 36 11.37 0.65 11.19
C PHE A 36 11.65 0.34 12.66
N CYS A 37 12.88 0.54 13.15
CA CYS A 37 13.23 0.35 14.56
C CYS A 37 12.47 1.30 15.52
N GLN A 38 12.09 2.49 15.08
CA GLN A 38 11.26 3.40 15.88
C GLN A 38 9.80 2.92 15.97
N LEU A 39 9.31 2.22 14.94
CA LEU A 39 7.96 1.66 14.88
C LEU A 39 7.87 0.30 15.61
N ASP A 40 8.89 -0.55 15.47
CA ASP A 40 9.05 -1.84 16.16
C ASP A 40 9.41 -1.62 17.65
N ARG A 41 8.40 -1.24 18.44
CA ARG A 41 8.56 -0.95 19.88
C ARG A 41 8.78 -2.21 20.69
N ASN A 42 8.25 -3.34 20.22
CA ASN A 42 8.40 -4.62 20.87
C ASN A 42 9.75 -5.31 20.53
N SER A 43 10.54 -4.74 19.60
CA SER A 43 11.80 -5.31 19.11
C SER A 43 11.63 -6.75 18.61
N GLY A 44 10.46 -7.04 18.05
CA GLY A 44 10.07 -8.35 17.53
C GLY A 44 10.71 -8.65 16.17
N GLY A 45 11.22 -7.63 15.48
CA GLY A 45 11.72 -7.74 14.11
C GLY A 45 10.61 -7.69 13.05
N PHE A 46 9.39 -7.33 13.46
CA PHE A 46 8.22 -7.18 12.61
C PHE A 46 7.39 -5.99 13.10
N ILE A 47 6.75 -5.29 12.17
CA ILE A 47 5.78 -4.24 12.52
C ILE A 47 4.43 -4.91 12.70
N SER A 48 3.92 -4.85 13.93
CA SER A 48 2.54 -5.21 14.19
C SER A 48 1.60 -4.12 13.69
N ALA A 49 0.37 -4.51 13.42
CA ALA A 49 -0.60 -3.56 12.90
C ALA A 49 -0.97 -2.45 13.92
N ASP A 50 -0.90 -2.73 15.23
CA ASP A 50 -1.03 -1.72 16.29
C ASP A 50 0.12 -0.69 16.27
N GLU A 51 1.35 -1.12 15.98
CA GLU A 51 2.51 -0.23 15.85
C GLU A 51 2.38 0.67 14.62
N PHE A 52 1.85 0.14 13.52
CA PHE A 52 1.57 0.93 12.33
C PHE A 52 0.47 1.98 12.56
N LEU A 53 -0.62 1.60 13.24
CA LEU A 53 -1.70 2.52 13.61
C LEU A 53 -1.28 3.57 14.66
N SER A 54 -0.16 3.34 15.36
CA SER A 54 0.39 4.32 16.30
C SER A 54 0.90 5.59 15.59
N VAL A 55 1.09 5.54 14.27
CA VAL A 55 1.41 6.68 13.42
C VAL A 55 0.13 7.47 13.13
N PRO A 56 -0.02 8.70 13.67
CA PRO A 56 -1.26 9.46 13.58
C PRO A 56 -1.76 9.67 12.14
N GLU A 57 -0.82 9.84 11.20
CA GLU A 57 -1.10 10.05 9.79
C GLU A 57 -1.78 8.84 9.14
N PHE A 58 -1.45 7.62 9.58
CA PHE A 58 -2.10 6.40 9.11
C PHE A 58 -3.41 6.14 9.84
N ALA A 59 -3.52 6.48 11.13
CA ALA A 59 -4.74 6.31 11.91
C ALA A 59 -5.94 7.09 11.35
N VAL A 60 -5.70 8.24 10.72
CA VAL A 60 -6.75 9.08 10.12
C VAL A 60 -7.08 8.72 8.66
N ASN A 61 -6.33 7.80 8.04
CA ASN A 61 -6.56 7.39 6.67
C ASN A 61 -7.86 6.55 6.56
N PRO A 62 -8.84 6.91 5.71
CA PRO A 62 -10.05 6.11 5.52
C PRO A 62 -9.77 4.67 5.04
N LEU A 63 -8.65 4.45 4.35
CA LEU A 63 -8.20 3.13 3.89
C LEU A 63 -7.27 2.44 4.91
N SER A 64 -7.10 3.00 6.11
CA SER A 64 -6.20 2.47 7.14
C SER A 64 -6.47 1.02 7.46
N GLN A 65 -7.73 0.58 7.53
CA GLN A 65 -8.10 -0.81 7.80
C GLN A 65 -7.72 -1.78 6.67
N ARG A 66 -7.64 -1.29 5.43
CA ARG A 66 -7.18 -2.08 4.28
C ARG A 66 -5.67 -2.17 4.26
N LEU A 67 -5.00 -1.04 4.46
CA LEU A 67 -3.55 -0.99 4.61
C LEU A 67 -3.08 -1.80 5.81
N PHE A 68 -3.84 -1.81 6.92
CA PHE A 68 -3.60 -2.58 8.15
C PHE A 68 -3.32 -4.05 7.85
N ARG A 69 -4.15 -4.70 7.00
CA ARG A 69 -3.94 -6.11 6.64
C ARG A 69 -2.69 -6.34 5.80
N MET A 70 -2.30 -5.34 5.02
CA MET A 70 -1.09 -5.41 4.20
C MET A 70 0.18 -5.19 5.03
N VAL A 71 0.06 -4.56 6.20
CA VAL A 71 1.21 -4.23 7.06
C VAL A 71 1.37 -5.14 8.28
N ASP A 72 0.38 -5.99 8.57
CA ASP A 72 0.41 -6.85 9.75
C ASP A 72 1.50 -7.92 9.63
N GLY A 73 2.51 -7.83 10.50
CA GLY A 73 3.61 -8.78 10.55
C GLY A 73 4.71 -8.55 9.52
N LEU A 74 4.79 -7.36 8.91
CA LEU A 74 5.86 -7.06 7.95
C LEU A 74 7.23 -7.06 8.63
N ASN A 75 8.14 -7.88 8.11
CA ASN A 75 9.56 -7.74 8.42
C ASN A 75 10.16 -6.50 7.70
N PHE A 76 11.40 -6.14 8.00
CA PHE A 76 12.03 -4.96 7.41
C PHE A 76 12.04 -4.97 5.87
N LYS A 77 12.37 -6.11 5.25
CA LYS A 77 12.40 -6.25 3.79
C LYS A 77 11.02 -6.04 3.17
N GLU A 78 9.99 -6.63 3.79
CA GLU A 78 8.61 -6.47 3.34
C GLU A 78 8.07 -5.05 3.59
N PHE A 79 8.51 -4.37 4.66
CA PHE A 79 8.19 -2.98 4.92
C PHE A 79 8.76 -2.05 3.85
N VAL A 80 10.02 -2.23 3.44
CA VAL A 80 10.61 -1.46 2.33
C VAL A 80 9.92 -1.80 1.01
N ALA A 81 9.61 -3.08 0.76
CA ALA A 81 8.85 -3.49 -0.41
C ALA A 81 7.44 -2.87 -0.45
N PHE A 82 6.76 -2.77 0.69
CA PHE A 82 5.48 -2.08 0.81
C PHE A 82 5.61 -0.59 0.45
N LEU A 83 6.63 0.09 0.98
CA LEU A 83 6.87 1.51 0.69
C LEU A 83 7.36 1.77 -0.74
N SER A 84 7.94 0.77 -1.40
CA SER A 84 8.47 0.92 -2.77
C SER A 84 7.41 1.36 -3.78
N ALA A 85 6.13 1.03 -3.56
CA ALA A 85 5.02 1.52 -4.39
C ALA A 85 4.85 3.05 -4.33
N PHE A 86 5.26 3.68 -3.24
CA PHE A 86 5.19 5.12 -3.03
C PHE A 86 6.46 5.85 -3.46
N SER A 87 7.49 5.14 -3.94
CA SER A 87 8.68 5.80 -4.48
C SER A 87 8.38 6.54 -5.78
N SER A 88 9.01 7.70 -5.98
CA SER A 88 9.02 8.40 -7.27
C SER A 88 9.68 7.58 -8.38
N ARG A 89 10.55 6.64 -8.02
CA ARG A 89 11.26 5.73 -8.94
C ARG A 89 10.44 4.48 -9.29
N ALA A 90 9.29 4.28 -8.65
CA ALA A 90 8.45 3.11 -8.91
C ALA A 90 7.75 3.19 -10.28
N THR A 91 7.70 2.07 -10.98
CA THR A 91 7.00 1.99 -12.27
C THR A 91 5.49 2.13 -12.06
N LEU A 92 4.80 2.65 -13.08
CA LEU A 92 3.34 2.71 -13.08
C LEU A 92 2.72 1.33 -12.80
N GLN A 93 3.30 0.26 -13.36
CA GLN A 93 2.83 -1.10 -13.12
C GLN A 93 2.87 -1.47 -11.64
N HIS A 94 4.00 -1.19 -10.96
CA HIS A 94 4.14 -1.47 -9.54
C HIS A 94 3.13 -0.69 -8.69
N LYS A 95 2.89 0.58 -9.05
CA LYS A 95 1.86 1.42 -8.39
C LYS A 95 0.45 0.86 -8.58
N VAL A 96 0.12 0.40 -9.79
CA VAL A 96 -1.17 -0.21 -10.09
C VAL A 96 -1.34 -1.56 -9.40
N GLU A 97 -0.30 -2.38 -9.33
CA GLU A 97 -0.30 -3.64 -8.57
C GLU A 97 -0.56 -3.39 -7.08
N PHE A 98 0.06 -2.37 -6.50
CA PHE A 98 -0.20 -1.96 -5.13
C PHE A 98 -1.66 -1.54 -4.94
N ILE A 99 -2.18 -0.66 -5.81
CA ILE A 99 -3.58 -0.24 -5.76
C ILE A 99 -4.50 -1.46 -5.88
N PHE A 100 -4.23 -2.36 -6.82
CA PHE A 100 -5.02 -3.57 -7.01
C PHE A 100 -5.12 -4.38 -5.71
N LYS A 101 -3.99 -4.59 -5.00
CA LYS A 101 -3.97 -5.28 -3.70
C LYS A 101 -4.80 -4.58 -2.62
N VAL A 102 -4.92 -3.25 -2.64
CA VAL A 102 -5.76 -2.51 -1.70
C VAL A 102 -7.25 -2.77 -1.98
N TYR A 103 -7.61 -2.96 -3.25
CA TYR A 103 -8.98 -3.26 -3.66
C TYR A 103 -9.33 -4.75 -3.51
N ASP A 104 -8.41 -5.67 -3.83
CA ASP A 104 -8.55 -7.13 -3.71
C ASP A 104 -8.38 -7.60 -2.26
N PHE A 105 -9.40 -7.37 -1.43
CA PHE A 105 -9.34 -7.61 0.01
C PHE A 105 -9.28 -9.08 0.41
N ASP A 106 -9.84 -9.99 -0.42
CA ASP A 106 -9.81 -11.43 -0.19
C ASP A 106 -8.61 -12.13 -0.86
N GLY A 107 -7.84 -11.40 -1.68
CA GLY A 107 -6.61 -11.87 -2.30
C GLY A 107 -6.86 -12.93 -3.37
N ASN A 108 -8.06 -12.95 -3.96
CA ASN A 108 -8.43 -13.96 -4.96
C ASN A 108 -7.90 -13.61 -6.38
N GLY A 109 -7.23 -12.46 -6.52
CA GLY A 109 -6.69 -11.95 -7.77
C GLY A 109 -7.73 -11.28 -8.68
N LYS A 110 -8.92 -10.98 -8.15
CA LYS A 110 -10.03 -10.36 -8.86
C LYS A 110 -10.77 -9.41 -7.93
N VAL A 111 -11.06 -8.22 -8.42
CA VAL A 111 -11.85 -7.24 -7.70
C VAL A 111 -13.30 -7.33 -8.18
N ALA A 112 -14.20 -7.71 -7.29
CA ALA A 112 -15.63 -7.75 -7.54
C ALA A 112 -16.29 -6.40 -7.27
N PHE A 113 -17.55 -6.27 -7.70
CA PHE A 113 -18.36 -5.08 -7.42
C PHE A 113 -18.48 -4.78 -5.92
N SER A 114 -18.63 -5.83 -5.10
CA SER A 114 -18.68 -5.70 -3.63
C SER A 114 -17.40 -5.07 -3.06
N ASP A 115 -16.23 -5.43 -3.61
CA ASP A 115 -14.95 -4.93 -3.12
C ASP A 115 -14.79 -3.43 -3.43
N LEU A 116 -15.15 -3.03 -4.65
CA LEU A 116 -15.19 -1.62 -5.06
C LEU A 116 -16.19 -0.82 -4.21
N LEU A 117 -17.35 -1.41 -3.92
CA LEU A 117 -18.39 -0.77 -3.11
C LEU A 117 -17.94 -0.57 -1.67
N ASP A 118 -17.23 -1.56 -1.11
CA ASP A 118 -16.66 -1.47 0.23
C ASP A 118 -15.56 -0.41 0.31
N VAL A 119 -14.67 -0.33 -0.68
CA VAL A 119 -13.67 0.76 -0.75
C VAL A 119 -14.36 2.13 -0.86
N LEU A 120 -15.38 2.24 -1.70
CA LEU A 120 -16.14 3.48 -1.86
C LEU A 120 -16.87 3.86 -0.56
N ARG A 121 -17.37 2.87 0.20
CA ARG A 121 -17.94 3.07 1.53
C ARG A 121 -16.91 3.62 2.52
N ASP A 122 -15.71 3.04 2.52
CA ASP A 122 -14.62 3.49 3.40
C ASP A 122 -14.22 4.94 3.08
N LEU A 123 -14.16 5.31 1.80
CA LEU A 123 -13.81 6.67 1.34
C LEU A 123 -14.90 7.72 1.59
N THR A 124 -16.18 7.35 1.43
CA THR A 124 -17.30 8.30 1.47
C THR A 124 -17.95 8.40 2.84
N GLY A 125 -17.70 7.44 3.74
CA GLY A 125 -18.29 7.38 5.07
C GLY A 125 -19.81 7.55 5.03
N GLN A 126 -20.39 8.12 6.07
CA GLN A 126 -21.85 8.28 6.20
C GLN A 126 -22.48 9.36 5.29
N PHE A 127 -21.69 10.07 4.48
CA PHE A 127 -22.18 11.20 3.68
C PHE A 127 -22.97 10.78 2.43
N ILE A 128 -22.83 9.53 1.99
CA ILE A 128 -23.48 8.98 0.80
C ILE A 128 -24.24 7.71 1.19
N SER A 129 -25.50 7.59 0.75
CA SER A 129 -26.30 6.39 0.99
C SER A 129 -25.79 5.19 0.17
N GLU A 130 -26.07 3.98 0.63
CA GLU A 130 -25.65 2.75 -0.06
C GLU A 130 -26.19 2.69 -1.50
N GLN A 131 -27.44 3.09 -1.71
CA GLN A 131 -28.07 3.17 -3.03
C GLN A 131 -27.35 4.16 -3.97
N GLN A 132 -26.92 5.31 -3.46
CA GLN A 132 -26.15 6.27 -4.23
C GLN A 132 -24.75 5.74 -4.56
N ARG A 133 -24.10 5.03 -3.63
CA ARG A 133 -22.80 4.40 -3.90
C ARG A 133 -22.91 3.35 -5.01
N GLU A 134 -23.92 2.49 -4.94
CA GLU A 134 -24.17 1.50 -5.99
C GLU A 134 -24.44 2.14 -7.35
N LEU A 135 -25.22 3.21 -7.39
CA LEU A 135 -25.55 3.92 -8.62
C LEU A 135 -24.31 4.58 -9.24
N VAL A 136 -23.52 5.31 -8.43
CA VAL A 136 -22.27 5.93 -8.89
C VAL A 136 -21.29 4.88 -9.38
N LEU A 137 -21.10 3.80 -8.62
CA LEU A 137 -20.17 2.74 -8.99
C LEU A 137 -20.60 2.02 -10.28
N THR A 138 -21.90 1.78 -10.44
CA THR A 138 -22.45 1.19 -11.67
C THR A 138 -22.18 2.08 -12.88
N HIS A 139 -22.46 3.38 -12.77
CA HIS A 139 -22.17 4.32 -13.86
C HIS A 139 -20.69 4.39 -14.21
N VAL A 140 -19.80 4.45 -13.21
CA VAL A 140 -18.35 4.47 -13.43
C VAL A 140 -17.87 3.20 -14.14
N LEU A 141 -18.39 2.03 -13.76
CA LEU A 141 -18.05 0.77 -14.42
C LEU A 141 -18.56 0.74 -15.86
N GLU A 142 -19.80 1.16 -16.11
CA GLU A 142 -20.37 1.21 -17.45
C GLU A 142 -19.62 2.19 -18.37
N GLU A 143 -19.22 3.36 -17.86
CA GLU A 143 -18.39 4.33 -18.58
C GLU A 143 -17.01 3.76 -18.93
N ALA A 144 -16.44 2.93 -18.06
CA ALA A 144 -15.20 2.21 -18.33
C ALA A 144 -15.38 0.98 -19.25
N GLY A 145 -16.62 0.65 -19.63
CA GLY A 145 -16.97 -0.46 -20.51
C GLY A 145 -17.15 -1.81 -19.81
N TYR A 146 -17.34 -1.81 -18.50
CA TYR A 146 -17.56 -2.98 -17.66
C TYR A 146 -19.03 -3.09 -17.22
N LYS A 147 -19.47 -4.31 -16.88
CA LYS A 147 -20.81 -4.55 -16.33
C LYS A 147 -20.74 -4.62 -14.81
N LYS A 148 -21.88 -4.49 -14.13
CA LYS A 148 -21.99 -4.64 -12.66
C LYS A 148 -21.41 -5.98 -12.17
N ASP A 149 -21.62 -7.06 -12.90
CA ASP A 149 -21.14 -8.41 -12.53
C ASP A 149 -19.74 -8.74 -13.07
N SER A 150 -19.03 -7.75 -13.62
CA SER A 150 -17.67 -7.94 -14.11
C SER A 150 -16.70 -8.12 -12.93
N LEU A 151 -15.82 -9.11 -13.05
CA LEU A 151 -14.68 -9.29 -12.16
C LEU A 151 -13.48 -8.61 -12.82
N LEU A 152 -12.95 -7.57 -12.18
CA LEU A 152 -11.81 -6.82 -12.69
C LEU A 152 -10.52 -7.52 -12.31
N VAL A 153 -9.63 -7.72 -13.27
CA VAL A 153 -8.28 -8.24 -13.03
C VAL A 153 -7.24 -7.13 -13.10
N LEU A 154 -6.00 -7.42 -12.72
CA LEU A 154 -4.90 -6.45 -12.76
C LEU A 154 -4.76 -5.75 -14.13
N SER A 155 -4.95 -6.49 -15.23
CA SER A 155 -4.91 -5.93 -16.59
C SER A 155 -5.97 -4.85 -16.84
N ASP A 156 -7.15 -4.97 -16.22
CA ASP A 156 -8.21 -3.97 -16.29
C ASP A 156 -7.80 -2.70 -15.52
N PHE A 157 -7.25 -2.86 -14.32
CA PHE A 157 -6.72 -1.74 -13.54
C PHE A 157 -5.59 -1.02 -14.28
N MET A 158 -4.70 -1.75 -14.95
CA MET A 158 -3.65 -1.16 -15.79
C MET A 158 -4.23 -0.33 -16.93
N LYS A 159 -5.30 -0.81 -17.57
CA LYS A 159 -5.99 -0.10 -18.66
C LYS A 159 -6.69 1.16 -18.16
N ILE A 160 -7.36 1.08 -17.01
CA ILE A 160 -8.13 2.19 -16.42
C ILE A 160 -7.17 3.27 -15.88
N LEU A 161 -6.21 2.87 -15.05
CA LEU A 161 -5.29 3.78 -14.36
C LEU A 161 -4.13 4.24 -15.23
N GLY A 162 -3.79 3.51 -16.28
CA GLY A 162 -2.63 3.83 -17.12
C GLY A 162 -2.70 5.20 -17.80
N ASN A 163 -3.90 5.75 -18.00
CA ASN A 163 -4.10 7.05 -18.62
C ASN A 163 -4.33 8.20 -17.61
N THR A 164 -4.34 7.90 -16.30
CA THR A 164 -4.78 8.86 -15.27
C THR A 164 -3.68 9.77 -14.73
N GLY A 165 -2.44 9.62 -15.20
CA GLY A 165 -1.31 10.40 -14.66
C GLY A 165 -1.12 10.16 -13.16
N LEU A 166 -1.30 8.90 -12.72
CA LEU A 166 -1.26 8.48 -11.33
C LEU A 166 0.01 8.97 -10.62
N LYS A 167 -0.17 9.82 -9.59
CA LYS A 167 0.90 10.27 -8.69
C LYS A 167 0.68 9.68 -7.30
N MET A 168 1.45 8.64 -6.99
CA MET A 168 1.57 8.05 -5.66
C MET A 168 3.04 8.15 -5.28
N GLU A 169 3.41 9.26 -4.66
CA GLU A 169 4.81 9.62 -4.40
C GLU A 169 4.94 10.14 -2.96
N VAL A 170 5.86 9.55 -2.21
CA VAL A 170 6.24 9.95 -0.85
C VAL A 170 7.76 10.00 -0.81
N GLU A 171 8.31 11.13 -0.40
CA GLU A 171 9.75 11.30 -0.25
C GLU A 171 10.21 10.71 1.09
N VAL A 172 11.31 9.97 1.05
CA VAL A 172 11.98 9.48 2.26
C VAL A 172 12.98 10.57 2.70
N PRO A 173 12.77 11.22 3.86
CA PRO A 173 13.74 12.17 4.37
C PRO A 173 15.06 11.45 4.69
N VAL A 174 16.14 11.97 4.11
CA VAL A 174 17.52 11.55 4.40
C VAL A 174 18.20 12.74 5.09
N ASP A 175 18.29 12.69 6.42
CA ASP A 175 19.05 13.65 7.23
C ASP A 175 20.48 13.15 7.50
#